data_AF-A0A346HGS9-F1
#
_entry.id   AF-A0A346HGS9-F1
#
_cell.length_a   1.000
_cell.length_b   1.000
_cell.length_c   1.000
_cell.angle_alpha   90.00
_cell.angle_beta   90.00
_cell.angle_gamma   90.00
#
_symmetry.space_group_name_H-M   'P 1'
#
loop_
_entity.id
_entity.type
_entity.pdbx_description
1 polymer ?
#
loop_
_entity_poly.entity_id
_entity_poly.type
_entity_poly.pdbx_seq_one_letter_code
_entity_poly.pdbx_strand_id
1 'polypeptide(L)'
;MSLWGQVSLQEGSSVLGVEIQCLYDHAMLIMMMIFSFVSYMMLKILVNKFYCNNYMDNQLLETLWTIFPLSLLLVLGFPSIKLLYLMDELELPEATVKVIGHQWYWSYEYSDVFGSDFSFDSYLSKEPKQGVLAVEYRMLEVDNRCVVACMLHMRALVSSEDVVHSWAIPSACIKVDAIPGRINQVGLCFLYPGVFYGQCSELCGVNHSFMPVCVEVVTVEVFTDWIIGNHLANSENWDYWLFSSAKSVWSAICKVVTYFVGLGGVVTKLYVWWWKNFFYYGIYVPIKYTFSAGVGLVKWIADTCVSVVGWMGWFVDSPIDATSYLIVYVSKQVYNMIWFSVTKPFEFSFWVAKSFYDSVYKTIYFFVEGTNFLFHSMVNSMSSFTDDSFKQAVVNEVNVNTHKFLFIINEYYNSRG
;
A
#
# COMPACT_ATOMS: atom_id res chain seq x y z
N MET A 1 -14.00 9.54 -10.17
CA MET A 1 -13.95 10.84 -10.89
C MET A 1 -12.96 11.76 -10.21
N SER A 2 -12.52 12.83 -10.88
CA SER A 2 -11.63 13.81 -10.27
C SER A 2 -12.33 14.63 -9.19
N LEU A 3 -11.67 14.85 -8.06
CA LEU A 3 -12.12 15.73 -6.99
C LEU A 3 -11.61 17.16 -7.21
N TRP A 4 -12.32 18.14 -6.66
CA TRP A 4 -11.89 19.54 -6.72
C TRP A 4 -10.57 19.73 -5.95
N GLY A 5 -9.57 20.36 -6.59
CA GLY A 5 -8.24 20.54 -6.01
C GLY A 5 -7.38 19.27 -5.95
N GLN A 6 -7.76 18.20 -6.65
CA GLN A 6 -6.97 16.98 -6.71
C GLN A 6 -5.63 17.22 -7.43
N VAL A 7 -4.54 16.74 -6.82
CA VAL A 7 -3.16 16.90 -7.32
C VAL A 7 -2.63 15.63 -7.98
N SER A 8 -3.04 14.45 -7.49
CA SER A 8 -2.58 13.14 -7.95
C SER A 8 -3.53 12.50 -8.96
N LEU A 9 -3.18 11.29 -9.43
CA LEU A 9 -4.08 10.44 -10.20
C LEU A 9 -5.39 10.16 -9.44
N GLN A 10 -6.44 9.82 -10.19
CA GLN A 10 -7.64 9.21 -9.61
C GLN A 10 -7.29 7.84 -9.02
N GLU A 11 -8.04 7.40 -8.00
CA GLU A 11 -7.82 6.09 -7.37
C GLU A 11 -8.01 4.96 -8.39
N GLY A 12 -7.04 4.03 -8.41
CA GLY A 12 -7.05 2.84 -9.26
C GLY A 12 -8.23 1.92 -8.95
N SER A 13 -9.17 1.81 -9.89
CA SER A 13 -10.41 1.04 -9.74
C SER A 13 -10.40 -0.32 -10.45
N SER A 14 -9.35 -0.60 -11.22
CA SER A 14 -9.14 -1.86 -11.94
C SER A 14 -7.88 -2.56 -11.44
N VAL A 15 -7.76 -3.87 -11.70
CA VAL A 15 -6.58 -4.66 -11.33
C VAL A 15 -5.30 -4.05 -11.91
N LEU A 16 -5.32 -3.68 -13.20
CA LEU A 16 -4.20 -3.00 -13.85
C LEU A 16 -3.99 -1.57 -13.36
N GLY A 17 -5.08 -0.87 -13.00
CA GLY A 17 -5.01 0.51 -12.51
C GLY A 17 -4.25 0.65 -11.19
N VAL A 18 -4.42 -0.31 -10.28
CA VAL A 18 -3.64 -0.34 -9.02
C VAL A 18 -2.14 -0.44 -9.30
N GLU A 19 -1.74 -1.26 -10.26
CA GLU A 19 -0.34 -1.47 -10.63
C GLU A 19 0.29 -0.27 -11.32
N ILE A 20 -0.47 0.36 -12.21
CA ILE A 20 -0.07 1.61 -12.85
C ILE A 20 0.13 2.70 -11.80
N GLN A 21 -0.73 2.74 -10.78
CA GLN A 21 -0.58 3.69 -9.67
C GLN A 21 0.68 3.39 -8.83
N CYS A 22 1.01 2.13 -8.57
CA CYS A 22 2.27 1.74 -7.92
C CYS A 22 3.50 2.15 -8.75
N LEU A 23 3.46 1.95 -10.08
CA LEU A 23 4.53 2.39 -10.97
C LEU A 23 4.67 3.92 -10.98
N TYR A 24 3.54 4.64 -10.97
CA TYR A 24 3.51 6.10 -10.87
C TYR A 24 4.18 6.57 -9.58
N ASP A 25 3.83 6.01 -8.43
CA ASP A 25 4.42 6.39 -7.13
C ASP A 25 5.93 6.10 -7.11
N HIS A 26 6.34 4.96 -7.67
CA HIS A 26 7.75 4.60 -7.81
C HIS A 26 8.51 5.62 -8.68
N ALA A 27 7.95 5.99 -9.83
CA ALA A 27 8.54 6.99 -10.73
C ALA A 27 8.62 8.37 -10.08
N MET A 28 7.55 8.80 -9.40
CA MET A 28 7.50 10.08 -8.69
C MET A 28 8.53 10.16 -7.57
N LEU A 29 8.75 9.08 -6.82
CA LEU A 29 9.79 9.02 -5.79
C LEU A 29 11.19 9.23 -6.38
N ILE A 30 11.52 8.56 -7.50
CA ILE A 30 12.81 8.76 -8.17
C ILE A 30 12.94 10.18 -8.72
N MET A 31 11.90 10.71 -9.36
CA MET A 31 11.92 12.08 -9.89
C MET A 31 12.12 13.12 -8.78
N MET A 32 11.46 12.98 -7.64
CA MET A 32 11.64 13.86 -6.48
C MET A 32 13.06 13.79 -5.91
N MET A 33 13.68 12.61 -5.88
CA MET A 33 15.09 12.47 -5.48
C MET A 33 16.03 13.19 -6.45
N ILE A 34 15.80 13.08 -7.77
CA ILE A 34 16.61 13.78 -8.78
C ILE A 34 16.43 15.30 -8.66
N PHE A 35 15.19 15.79 -8.58
CA PHE A 35 14.91 17.22 -8.47
C PHE A 35 15.47 17.83 -7.18
N SER A 36 15.36 17.13 -6.05
CA SER A 36 15.94 17.59 -4.78
C SER A 36 17.48 17.62 -4.82
N PHE A 37 18.12 16.62 -5.44
CA PHE A 37 19.57 16.62 -5.63
C PHE A 37 20.04 17.78 -6.52
N VAL A 38 19.42 17.98 -7.69
CA VAL A 38 19.80 19.06 -8.61
C VAL A 38 19.55 20.43 -8.00
N SER A 39 18.39 20.62 -7.35
CA SER A 39 18.09 21.89 -6.67
C SER A 39 19.06 22.18 -5.53
N TYR A 40 19.46 21.16 -4.75
CA TYR A 40 20.50 21.31 -3.74
C TYR A 40 21.84 21.74 -4.34
N MET A 41 22.29 21.10 -5.42
CA MET A 41 23.54 21.45 -6.10
C MET A 41 23.50 22.89 -6.63
N MET A 42 22.38 23.30 -7.23
CA MET A 42 22.18 24.67 -7.71
C MET A 42 22.22 25.69 -6.56
N LEU A 43 21.51 25.43 -5.45
CA LEU A 43 21.55 26.30 -4.27
C LEU A 43 22.94 26.38 -3.67
N LYS A 44 23.69 25.27 -3.64
CA LYS A 44 25.08 25.26 -3.15
C LYS A 44 25.99 26.12 -4.01
N ILE A 45 25.87 26.06 -5.33
CA ILE A 45 26.65 26.90 -6.24
C ILE A 45 26.30 28.38 -6.02
N LEU A 46 25.02 28.73 -5.86
CA LEU A 46 24.58 30.11 -5.65
C LEU A 46 25.04 30.71 -4.31
N VAL A 47 25.07 29.90 -3.25
CA VAL A 47 25.49 30.36 -1.90
C VAL A 47 27.02 30.33 -1.73
N ASN A 48 27.73 29.65 -2.62
CA ASN A 48 29.18 29.52 -2.52
C ASN A 48 29.87 30.88 -2.68
N LYS A 49 30.71 31.24 -1.69
CA LYS A 49 31.49 32.48 -1.70
C LYS A 49 32.82 32.34 -2.45
N PHE A 50 33.31 31.12 -2.62
CA PHE A 50 34.59 30.85 -3.25
C PHE A 50 34.42 30.76 -4.77
N TYR A 51 35.30 31.42 -5.52
CA TYR A 51 35.35 31.32 -6.97
C TYR A 51 36.59 30.53 -7.42
N CYS A 52 36.43 29.74 -8.47
CA CYS A 52 37.53 29.11 -9.20
C CYS A 52 37.30 29.38 -10.69
N ASN A 53 38.28 29.98 -11.37
CA ASN A 53 38.19 30.31 -12.80
C ASN A 53 39.01 29.36 -13.68
N ASN A 54 39.59 28.32 -13.09
CA ASN A 54 40.34 27.32 -13.83
C ASN A 54 39.39 26.18 -14.22
N TYR A 55 39.46 25.78 -15.49
CA TYR A 55 38.80 24.57 -15.96
C TYR A 55 39.49 23.36 -15.33
N MET A 56 38.75 22.56 -14.58
CA MET A 56 39.23 21.33 -13.96
C MET A 56 38.56 20.17 -14.69
N ASP A 57 39.33 19.42 -15.47
CA ASP A 57 38.88 18.17 -16.04
C ASP A 57 38.94 17.07 -14.99
N ASN A 58 37.90 16.24 -14.94
CA ASN A 58 37.89 15.09 -14.04
C ASN A 58 37.10 13.94 -14.65
N GLN A 59 37.83 13.06 -15.35
CA GLN A 59 37.24 11.88 -15.98
C GLN A 59 36.45 11.01 -15.00
N LEU A 60 36.89 10.92 -13.74
CA LEU A 60 36.19 10.12 -12.73
C LEU A 60 34.81 10.71 -12.42
N LEU A 61 34.69 12.03 -12.31
CA LEU A 61 33.39 12.69 -12.12
C LEU A 61 32.46 12.44 -13.31
N GLU A 62 33.01 12.53 -14.53
CA GLU A 62 32.24 12.27 -15.74
C GLU A 62 31.72 10.84 -15.81
N THR A 63 32.56 9.86 -15.49
CA THR A 63 32.14 8.46 -15.45
C THR A 63 31.05 8.21 -14.40
N LEU A 64 31.14 8.86 -13.22
CA LEU A 64 30.15 8.71 -12.16
C LEU A 64 28.77 9.25 -12.56
N TRP A 65 28.70 10.46 -13.12
CA TRP A 65 27.42 11.04 -13.53
C TRP A 65 26.85 10.42 -14.80
N THR A 66 27.59 9.55 -15.51
CA THR A 66 27.08 8.76 -16.64
C THR A 66 26.52 7.43 -16.15
N ILE A 67 27.25 6.74 -15.27
CA ILE A 67 26.82 5.44 -14.71
C ILE A 67 25.59 5.61 -13.80
N PHE A 68 25.54 6.69 -12.99
CA PHE A 68 24.45 6.87 -12.04
C PHE A 68 23.07 7.05 -12.72
N PRO A 69 22.85 7.96 -13.68
CA PRO A 69 21.59 8.05 -14.42
C PRO A 69 21.25 6.78 -15.20
N LEU A 70 22.25 6.10 -15.78
CA LEU A 70 22.02 4.82 -16.45
C LEU A 70 21.42 3.79 -15.48
N SER A 71 21.96 3.68 -14.27
CA SER A 71 21.44 2.78 -13.24
C SER A 71 20.01 3.14 -12.81
N LEU A 72 19.69 4.43 -12.67
CA LEU A 72 18.34 4.90 -12.34
C LEU A 72 17.33 4.56 -13.43
N LEU A 73 17.71 4.69 -14.70
CA LEU A 73 16.84 4.32 -15.82
C LEU A 73 16.55 2.81 -15.85
N LEU A 74 17.53 1.97 -15.51
CA LEU A 74 17.29 0.52 -15.40
C LEU A 74 16.31 0.19 -14.28
N VAL A 75 16.44 0.84 -13.12
CA VAL A 75 15.54 0.67 -11.97
C VAL A 75 14.09 1.07 -12.33
N LEU A 76 13.90 2.13 -13.10
CA LEU A 76 12.58 2.53 -13.63
C LEU A 76 12.06 1.60 -14.73
N GLY A 77 12.96 1.15 -15.61
CA GLY A 77 12.61 0.39 -16.80
C GLY A 77 12.12 -1.02 -16.52
N PHE A 78 12.74 -1.74 -15.58
CA PHE A 78 12.36 -3.13 -15.27
C PHE A 78 10.88 -3.30 -14.82
N PRO A 79 10.36 -2.57 -13.83
CA PRO A 79 8.95 -2.68 -13.44
C PRO A 79 8.01 -2.20 -14.54
N SER A 80 8.39 -1.17 -15.31
CA SER A 80 7.59 -0.66 -16.43
C SER A 80 7.42 -1.70 -17.54
N ILE A 81 8.50 -2.39 -17.94
CA ILE A 81 8.43 -3.43 -18.97
C ILE A 81 7.61 -4.63 -18.48
N LYS A 82 7.78 -5.05 -17.22
CA LYS A 82 6.97 -6.12 -16.64
C LYS A 82 5.47 -5.79 -16.69
N LEU A 83 5.10 -4.57 -16.30
CA LEU A 83 3.70 -4.13 -16.34
C LEU A 83 3.17 -4.06 -17.78
N LEU A 84 3.99 -3.59 -18.72
CA LEU A 84 3.62 -3.56 -20.14
C LEU A 84 3.21 -4.96 -20.65
N TYR A 85 3.97 -6.00 -20.32
CA TYR A 85 3.61 -7.37 -20.68
C TYR A 85 2.33 -7.86 -19.99
N LEU A 86 2.14 -7.53 -18.70
CA LEU A 86 0.91 -7.88 -17.98
C LEU A 86 -0.34 -7.19 -18.55
N MET A 87 -0.20 -6.00 -19.14
CA MET A 87 -1.31 -5.30 -19.79
C MET A 87 -1.68 -5.91 -21.15
N ASP A 88 -0.70 -6.47 -21.86
CA ASP A 88 -0.88 -7.05 -23.20
C ASP A 88 -1.38 -8.52 -23.14
N GLU A 89 -1.08 -9.22 -22.05
CA GLU A 89 -1.53 -10.59 -21.81
C GLU A 89 -3.02 -10.61 -21.46
N LEU A 90 -3.87 -10.66 -22.48
CA LEU A 90 -5.31 -10.77 -22.33
C LEU A 90 -5.70 -12.24 -22.21
N GLU A 91 -5.97 -12.67 -20.97
CA GLU A 91 -6.60 -13.96 -20.68
C GLU A 91 -7.98 -14.06 -21.38
N LEU A 92 -8.48 -15.29 -21.55
CA LEU A 92 -9.77 -15.58 -22.18
C LEU A 92 -10.89 -14.77 -21.47
N PRO A 93 -11.48 -13.75 -22.12
CA PRO A 93 -12.50 -12.93 -21.49
C PRO A 93 -13.85 -13.67 -21.51
N GLU A 94 -14.60 -13.54 -20.41
CA GLU A 94 -15.91 -14.18 -20.24
C GLU A 94 -17.03 -13.40 -20.95
N ALA A 95 -16.85 -12.09 -21.11
CA ALA A 95 -17.76 -11.23 -21.85
C ALA A 95 -17.01 -10.10 -22.57
N THR A 96 -17.59 -9.62 -23.66
CA THR A 96 -17.09 -8.60 -24.56
C THR A 96 -18.11 -7.46 -24.70
N VAL A 97 -17.65 -6.23 -24.52
CA VAL A 97 -18.39 -5.03 -24.91
C VAL A 97 -17.69 -4.39 -26.10
N LYS A 98 -18.44 -4.08 -27.16
CA LYS A 98 -17.92 -3.29 -28.26
C LYS A 98 -18.22 -1.83 -27.99
N VAL A 99 -17.24 -0.97 -28.23
CA VAL A 99 -17.30 0.47 -28.01
C VAL A 99 -17.01 1.15 -29.34
N ILE A 100 -17.98 1.89 -29.87
CA ILE A 100 -17.86 2.57 -31.16
C ILE A 100 -17.97 4.08 -30.92
N GLY A 101 -16.94 4.82 -31.34
CA GLY A 101 -16.93 6.29 -31.28
C GLY A 101 -17.57 6.93 -32.51
N HIS A 102 -18.40 7.93 -32.26
CA HIS A 102 -19.09 8.76 -33.27
C HIS A 102 -18.97 10.25 -32.91
N GLN A 103 -19.16 11.14 -33.87
CA GLN A 103 -19.32 12.59 -33.68
C GLN A 103 -20.75 12.91 -33.20
N TRP A 104 -21.03 13.19 -31.94
CA TRP A 104 -20.17 13.21 -30.75
C TRP A 104 -20.87 12.45 -29.62
N TYR A 105 -20.75 11.13 -29.65
CA TYR A 105 -21.33 10.19 -28.69
C TYR A 105 -20.63 8.83 -28.80
N TRP A 106 -20.96 7.91 -27.89
CA TRP A 106 -20.47 6.54 -27.93
C TRP A 106 -21.63 5.58 -28.12
N SER A 107 -21.49 4.55 -28.94
CA SER A 107 -22.42 3.42 -28.96
C SER A 107 -21.75 2.17 -28.37
N TYR A 108 -22.55 1.40 -27.64
CA TYR A 108 -22.11 0.17 -26.97
C TYR A 108 -22.91 -1.01 -27.52
N GLU A 109 -22.22 -2.09 -27.89
CA GLU A 109 -22.84 -3.34 -28.38
C GLU A 109 -22.44 -4.51 -27.48
N TYR A 110 -23.43 -5.31 -27.10
CA TYR A 110 -23.29 -6.53 -26.30
C TYR A 110 -23.81 -7.72 -27.12
N SER A 111 -22.89 -8.52 -27.65
CA SER A 111 -23.20 -9.59 -28.61
C SER A 111 -22.82 -10.99 -28.15
N ASP A 112 -22.37 -11.17 -26.90
CA ASP A 112 -21.92 -12.49 -26.43
C ASP A 112 -23.08 -13.46 -26.17
N VAL A 113 -24.30 -12.94 -25.99
CA VAL A 113 -25.48 -13.80 -25.81
C VAL A 113 -26.04 -14.18 -27.18
N PHE A 114 -26.23 -15.48 -27.42
CA PHE A 114 -26.64 -16.03 -28.71
C PHE A 114 -27.99 -15.44 -29.13
N GLY A 115 -28.00 -14.70 -30.24
CA GLY A 115 -29.19 -14.02 -30.77
C GLY A 115 -29.48 -12.65 -30.14
N SER A 116 -28.60 -12.10 -29.30
CA SER A 116 -28.71 -10.74 -28.78
C SER A 116 -27.87 -9.75 -29.59
N ASP A 117 -28.52 -8.85 -30.32
CA ASP A 117 -27.90 -7.65 -30.90
C ASP A 117 -28.22 -6.43 -30.03
N PHE A 118 -28.00 -6.56 -28.71
CA PHE A 118 -28.31 -5.46 -27.81
C PHE A 118 -27.29 -4.34 -27.99
N SER A 119 -27.76 -3.20 -28.47
CA SER A 119 -26.96 -2.01 -28.67
C SER A 119 -27.73 -0.75 -28.26
N PHE A 120 -27.00 0.26 -27.81
CA PHE A 120 -27.56 1.57 -27.48
C PHE A 120 -26.51 2.67 -27.63
N ASP A 121 -27.02 3.89 -27.83
CA ASP A 121 -26.21 5.09 -27.87
C ASP A 121 -26.14 5.76 -26.49
N SER A 122 -25.01 6.39 -26.21
CA SER A 122 -24.69 7.11 -24.98
C SER A 122 -24.30 8.54 -25.31
N TYR A 123 -25.25 9.46 -25.09
CA TYR A 123 -25.09 10.89 -25.29
C TYR A 123 -24.90 11.61 -23.96
N LEU A 124 -24.24 12.77 -24.01
CA LEU A 124 -24.19 13.70 -22.88
C LEU A 124 -25.62 14.08 -22.44
N SER A 125 -25.92 13.91 -21.16
CA SER A 125 -27.20 14.34 -20.59
C SER A 125 -27.34 15.87 -20.68
N LYS A 126 -28.41 16.34 -21.33
CA LYS A 126 -28.66 17.78 -21.55
C LYS A 126 -29.33 18.47 -20.37
N GLU A 127 -30.07 17.73 -19.55
CA GLU A 127 -30.79 18.25 -18.39
C GLU A 127 -30.67 17.28 -17.21
N PRO A 128 -30.59 17.79 -15.97
CA PRO A 128 -30.68 16.94 -14.80
C PRO A 128 -32.00 16.20 -14.82
N LYS A 129 -31.97 14.85 -14.72
CA LYS A 129 -33.17 14.02 -14.68
C LYS A 129 -34.06 14.52 -13.55
N GLN A 130 -35.20 15.13 -13.90
CA GLN A 130 -36.14 15.67 -12.92
C GLN A 130 -36.53 14.57 -11.93
N GLY A 131 -36.32 14.82 -10.63
CA GLY A 131 -36.68 13.89 -9.55
C GLY A 131 -35.54 13.03 -9.00
N VAL A 132 -34.31 13.11 -9.54
CA VAL A 132 -33.14 12.46 -8.93
C VAL A 132 -32.59 13.36 -7.82
N LEU A 133 -32.59 12.87 -6.58
CA LEU A 133 -32.04 13.54 -5.38
C LEU A 133 -30.51 13.76 -5.43
N ALA A 134 -29.83 13.29 -6.48
CA ALA A 134 -28.39 13.37 -6.63
C ALA A 134 -27.99 14.54 -7.55
N VAL A 135 -26.97 15.28 -7.13
CA VAL A 135 -26.31 16.28 -7.96
C VAL A 135 -25.67 15.57 -9.15
N GLU A 136 -26.17 15.83 -10.35
CA GLU A 136 -25.54 15.35 -11.59
C GLU A 136 -24.25 16.10 -11.89
N TYR A 137 -23.26 15.39 -12.40
CA TYR A 137 -21.97 15.97 -12.76
C TYR A 137 -22.04 16.58 -14.16
N ARG A 138 -21.98 17.92 -14.20
CA ARG A 138 -21.91 18.70 -15.43
C ARG A 138 -20.82 18.13 -16.36
N MET A 139 -21.18 17.86 -17.61
CA MET A 139 -20.30 17.37 -18.69
C MET A 139 -19.80 15.92 -18.56
N LEU A 140 -20.22 15.19 -17.53
CA LEU A 140 -19.80 13.79 -17.32
C LEU A 140 -20.97 12.80 -17.38
N GLU A 141 -22.17 13.23 -16.99
CA GLU A 141 -23.35 12.37 -17.03
C GLU A 141 -23.84 12.10 -18.45
N VAL A 142 -24.31 10.87 -18.66
CA VAL A 142 -24.87 10.40 -19.93
C VAL A 142 -26.30 9.90 -19.72
N ASP A 143 -27.06 9.82 -20.81
CA ASP A 143 -28.40 9.23 -20.80
C ASP A 143 -28.38 7.72 -20.46
N ASN A 144 -27.55 6.97 -21.18
CA ASN A 144 -27.35 5.52 -21.05
C ASN A 144 -25.88 5.22 -20.72
N ARG A 145 -25.64 4.52 -19.61
CA ARG A 145 -24.29 4.18 -19.15
C ARG A 145 -23.86 2.82 -19.69
N CYS A 146 -22.56 2.66 -19.94
CA CYS A 146 -21.97 1.36 -20.28
C CYS A 146 -21.94 0.49 -19.03
N VAL A 147 -22.71 -0.60 -19.00
CA VAL A 147 -22.78 -1.50 -17.84
C VAL A 147 -21.72 -2.60 -17.97
N VAL A 148 -20.96 -2.85 -16.91
CA VAL A 148 -19.88 -3.85 -16.85
C VAL A 148 -19.96 -4.58 -15.50
N ALA A 149 -19.53 -5.84 -15.43
CA ALA A 149 -19.48 -6.57 -14.16
C ALA A 149 -18.20 -6.26 -13.37
N CYS A 150 -18.29 -6.14 -12.04
CA CYS A 150 -17.13 -6.12 -11.16
C CYS A 150 -16.54 -7.53 -11.02
N MET A 151 -15.21 -7.60 -10.85
CA MET A 151 -14.48 -8.82 -10.54
C MET A 151 -14.79 -9.97 -11.52
N LEU A 152 -14.86 -9.63 -12.81
CA LEU A 152 -15.04 -10.54 -13.93
C LEU A 152 -14.07 -10.09 -15.04
N HIS A 153 -13.37 -11.02 -15.67
CA HIS A 153 -12.53 -10.72 -16.82
C HIS A 153 -13.41 -10.44 -18.05
N MET A 154 -13.59 -9.16 -18.37
CA MET A 154 -14.28 -8.71 -19.55
C MET A 154 -13.31 -8.08 -20.55
N ARG A 155 -13.75 -7.90 -21.79
CA ARG A 155 -12.97 -7.27 -22.86
C ARG A 155 -13.74 -6.12 -23.48
N ALA A 156 -13.08 -5.00 -23.73
CA ALA A 156 -13.59 -3.96 -24.61
C ALA A 156 -12.96 -4.06 -26.00
N LEU A 157 -13.79 -4.00 -27.04
CA LEU A 157 -13.37 -3.86 -28.44
C LEU A 157 -13.69 -2.43 -28.90
N VAL A 158 -12.67 -1.60 -29.02
CA VAL A 158 -12.79 -0.17 -29.28
C VAL A 158 -12.52 0.14 -30.75
N SER A 159 -13.47 0.80 -31.43
CA SER A 159 -13.35 1.23 -32.82
C SER A 159 -14.13 2.54 -33.05
N SER A 160 -14.14 3.05 -34.28
CA SER A 160 -14.95 4.22 -34.67
C SER A 160 -15.56 4.02 -36.05
N GLU A 161 -16.68 4.69 -36.30
CA GLU A 161 -17.34 4.74 -37.62
C GLU A 161 -17.01 6.00 -38.43
N ASP A 162 -16.37 7.02 -37.83
CA ASP A 162 -16.11 8.30 -38.50
C ASP A 162 -14.64 8.76 -38.41
N VAL A 163 -14.27 9.48 -37.35
CA VAL A 163 -12.94 10.06 -37.12
C VAL A 163 -12.24 9.35 -35.97
N VAL A 164 -10.99 9.70 -35.66
CA VAL A 164 -10.33 9.11 -34.49
C VAL A 164 -10.95 9.68 -33.22
N HIS A 165 -11.27 8.79 -32.28
CA HIS A 165 -11.63 9.12 -30.89
C HIS A 165 -10.71 8.35 -29.94
N SER A 166 -10.86 8.55 -28.63
CA SER A 166 -10.13 7.73 -27.65
C SER A 166 -11.01 7.50 -26.43
N TRP A 167 -11.32 6.23 -26.18
CA TRP A 167 -12.13 5.78 -25.06
C TRP A 167 -11.24 5.66 -23.83
N ALA A 168 -11.48 6.54 -22.85
CA ALA A 168 -10.62 6.66 -21.68
C ALA A 168 -11.43 6.69 -20.39
N ILE A 169 -10.99 5.92 -19.40
CA ILE A 169 -11.52 5.86 -18.04
C ILE A 169 -10.34 6.02 -17.08
N PRO A 170 -10.05 7.26 -16.61
CA PRO A 170 -8.83 7.54 -15.86
C PRO A 170 -8.68 6.72 -14.58
N SER A 171 -9.75 6.48 -13.81
CA SER A 171 -9.69 5.67 -12.59
C SER A 171 -9.35 4.20 -12.84
N ALA A 172 -9.71 3.68 -14.02
CA ALA A 172 -9.33 2.32 -14.41
C ALA A 172 -7.96 2.27 -15.11
N CYS A 173 -7.31 3.41 -15.28
CA CYS A 173 -6.09 3.59 -16.08
C CYS A 173 -6.19 3.01 -17.50
N ILE A 174 -7.39 3.07 -18.09
CA ILE A 174 -7.64 2.63 -19.46
C ILE A 174 -7.72 3.85 -20.36
N LYS A 175 -6.97 3.82 -21.47
CA LYS A 175 -7.09 4.74 -22.59
C LYS A 175 -6.78 3.97 -23.86
N VAL A 176 -7.74 3.91 -24.78
CA VAL A 176 -7.60 3.18 -26.04
C VAL A 176 -8.19 4.01 -27.17
N ASP A 177 -7.41 4.18 -28.23
CA ASP A 177 -7.87 4.93 -29.39
C ASP A 177 -8.89 4.13 -30.19
N ALA A 178 -9.97 4.79 -30.56
CA ALA A 178 -11.02 4.33 -31.45
C ALA A 178 -10.66 4.80 -32.86
N ILE A 179 -10.11 3.89 -33.69
CA ILE A 179 -9.61 4.23 -35.02
C ILE A 179 -10.55 3.61 -36.07
N PRO A 180 -11.06 4.38 -37.05
CA PRO A 180 -11.93 3.83 -38.08
C PRO A 180 -11.22 2.76 -38.89
N GLY A 181 -11.89 1.62 -39.10
CA GLY A 181 -11.34 0.46 -39.81
C GLY A 181 -10.34 -0.39 -39.00
N ARG A 182 -10.15 -0.10 -37.70
CA ARG A 182 -9.32 -0.91 -36.79
C ARG A 182 -10.09 -1.21 -35.50
N ILE A 183 -9.98 -2.44 -35.01
CA ILE A 183 -10.53 -2.84 -33.72
C ILE A 183 -9.37 -2.98 -32.75
N ASN A 184 -9.32 -2.12 -31.74
CA ASN A 184 -8.38 -2.22 -30.64
C ASN A 184 -9.02 -2.98 -29.48
N GLN A 185 -8.23 -3.73 -28.73
CA GLN A 185 -8.69 -4.58 -27.64
C GLN A 185 -8.08 -4.11 -26.32
N VAL A 186 -8.86 -4.13 -25.23
CA VAL A 186 -8.37 -3.93 -23.87
C VAL A 186 -9.13 -4.78 -22.87
N GLY A 187 -8.46 -5.27 -21.84
CA GLY A 187 -9.06 -6.01 -20.73
C GLY A 187 -9.75 -5.07 -19.74
N LEU A 188 -10.92 -5.48 -19.27
CA LEU A 188 -11.69 -4.83 -18.22
C LEU A 188 -11.79 -5.77 -17.02
N CYS A 189 -11.32 -5.33 -15.86
CA CYS A 189 -11.52 -6.03 -14.60
C CYS A 189 -11.55 -5.02 -13.44
N PHE A 190 -12.75 -4.59 -13.05
CA PHE A 190 -12.97 -3.62 -11.98
C PHE A 190 -13.03 -4.30 -10.62
N LEU A 191 -12.45 -3.67 -9.60
CA LEU A 191 -12.34 -4.27 -8.25
C LEU A 191 -13.62 -4.16 -7.43
N TYR A 192 -14.47 -3.16 -7.70
CA TYR A 192 -15.67 -2.88 -6.91
C TYR A 192 -16.76 -2.23 -7.77
N PRO A 193 -18.04 -2.36 -7.37
CA PRO A 193 -19.15 -1.72 -8.06
C PRO A 193 -19.15 -0.20 -7.83
N GLY A 194 -19.63 0.54 -8.81
CA GLY A 194 -19.67 2.01 -8.78
C GLY A 194 -19.78 2.61 -10.18
N VAL A 195 -19.81 3.94 -10.25
CA VAL A 195 -19.88 4.68 -11.53
C VAL A 195 -18.54 5.36 -11.78
N PHE A 196 -17.90 5.01 -12.88
CA PHE A 196 -16.61 5.52 -13.29
C PHE A 196 -16.75 6.39 -14.54
N TYR A 197 -16.21 7.59 -14.46
CA TYR A 197 -16.34 8.61 -15.50
C TYR A 197 -15.05 8.75 -16.30
N GLY A 198 -15.22 9.11 -17.56
CA GLY A 198 -14.19 9.34 -18.53
C GLY A 198 -14.62 10.39 -19.56
N GLN A 199 -13.70 10.75 -20.45
CA GLN A 199 -13.97 11.67 -21.55
C GLN A 199 -13.19 11.21 -22.79
N CYS A 200 -13.68 11.61 -23.97
CA CYS A 200 -12.93 11.41 -25.19
C CYS A 200 -11.55 12.06 -25.08
N SER A 201 -10.50 11.29 -25.35
CA SER A 201 -9.10 11.68 -25.14
C SER A 201 -8.29 11.84 -26.43
N GLU A 202 -8.99 11.98 -27.57
CA GLU A 202 -8.43 12.30 -28.89
C GLU A 202 -9.32 13.30 -29.62
N LEU A 203 -8.72 14.32 -30.25
CA LEU A 203 -9.46 15.45 -30.81
C LEU A 203 -10.36 15.02 -31.98
N CYS A 204 -11.68 15.07 -31.79
CA CYS A 204 -12.66 14.55 -32.75
C CYS A 204 -13.65 15.60 -33.31
N GLY A 205 -13.37 16.89 -33.14
CA GLY A 205 -14.15 17.99 -33.74
C GLY A 205 -14.82 18.94 -32.73
N VAL A 206 -15.87 19.65 -33.17
CA VAL A 206 -16.48 20.78 -32.44
C VAL A 206 -16.96 20.41 -31.04
N ASN A 207 -17.59 19.24 -30.88
CA ASN A 207 -18.10 18.80 -29.58
C ASN A 207 -17.20 17.75 -28.91
N HIS A 208 -15.90 17.76 -29.19
CA HIS A 208 -14.93 16.83 -28.59
C HIS A 208 -15.01 16.75 -27.05
N SER A 209 -15.23 17.88 -26.37
CA SER A 209 -15.36 17.92 -24.91
C SER A 209 -16.73 17.48 -24.36
N PHE A 210 -17.70 17.20 -25.23
CA PHE A 210 -19.11 16.96 -24.89
C PHE A 210 -19.57 15.51 -25.19
N MET A 211 -18.64 14.57 -25.28
CA MET A 211 -18.93 13.14 -25.43
C MET A 211 -18.26 12.32 -24.30
N PRO A 212 -18.77 12.44 -23.06
CA PRO A 212 -18.20 11.73 -21.92
C PRO A 212 -18.42 10.23 -22.03
N VAL A 213 -17.63 9.50 -21.24
CA VAL A 213 -17.76 8.06 -21.03
C VAL A 213 -18.25 7.85 -19.60
N CYS A 214 -19.28 7.04 -19.41
CA CYS A 214 -19.75 6.67 -18.09
C CYS A 214 -19.93 5.15 -18.04
N VAL A 215 -19.12 4.50 -17.20
CA VAL A 215 -19.15 3.06 -16.98
C VAL A 215 -19.76 2.78 -15.62
N GLU A 216 -20.87 2.07 -15.61
CA GLU A 216 -21.53 1.60 -14.40
C GLU A 216 -21.12 0.15 -14.14
N VAL A 217 -20.36 -0.05 -13.08
CA VAL A 217 -19.88 -1.37 -12.67
C VAL A 217 -20.83 -1.91 -11.62
N VAL A 218 -21.42 -3.07 -11.90
CA VAL A 218 -22.39 -3.74 -11.03
C VAL A 218 -21.90 -5.15 -10.66
N THR A 219 -22.57 -5.82 -9.73
CA THR A 219 -22.22 -7.22 -9.41
C THR A 219 -22.53 -8.13 -10.60
N VAL A 220 -21.84 -9.27 -10.69
CA VAL A 220 -22.06 -10.23 -11.78
C VAL A 220 -23.52 -10.62 -11.91
N GLU A 221 -24.23 -10.84 -10.80
CA GLU A 221 -25.64 -11.24 -10.82
C GLU A 221 -26.53 -10.15 -11.45
N VAL A 222 -26.30 -8.88 -11.07
CA VAL A 222 -27.04 -7.74 -11.63
C VAL A 222 -26.70 -7.54 -13.11
N PHE A 223 -25.44 -7.71 -13.48
CA PHE A 223 -25.00 -7.62 -14.87
C PHE A 223 -25.66 -8.69 -15.74
N THR A 224 -25.67 -9.95 -15.30
CA THR A 224 -26.32 -11.05 -16.02
C THR A 224 -27.81 -10.84 -16.15
N ASP A 225 -28.49 -10.43 -15.07
CA ASP A 225 -29.93 -10.15 -15.08
C ASP A 225 -30.25 -8.98 -16.02
N TRP A 226 -29.40 -7.94 -16.06
CA TRP A 226 -29.55 -6.79 -16.95
C TRP A 226 -29.31 -7.16 -18.42
N ILE A 227 -28.27 -7.94 -18.75
CA ILE A 227 -28.03 -8.40 -20.13
C ILE A 227 -29.18 -9.30 -20.60
N ILE A 228 -29.57 -10.28 -19.78
CA ILE A 228 -30.67 -11.19 -20.12
C ILE A 228 -31.96 -10.39 -20.24
N GLY A 229 -32.24 -9.51 -19.28
CA GLY A 229 -33.43 -8.66 -19.28
C GLY A 229 -33.54 -7.78 -20.52
N ASN A 230 -32.44 -7.18 -21.00
CA ASN A 230 -32.45 -6.37 -22.23
C ASN A 230 -32.51 -7.22 -23.50
N HIS A 231 -31.86 -8.40 -23.49
CA HIS A 231 -32.05 -9.37 -24.57
C HIS A 231 -33.52 -9.79 -24.67
N LEU A 232 -34.18 -10.00 -23.52
CA LEU A 232 -35.60 -10.31 -23.41
C LEU A 232 -36.51 -9.10 -23.71
N ALA A 233 -36.10 -7.87 -23.39
CA ALA A 233 -36.90 -6.67 -23.67
C ALA A 233 -36.98 -6.39 -25.18
N ASN A 234 -35.97 -6.81 -25.96
CA ASN A 234 -36.04 -6.90 -27.42
C ASN A 234 -36.97 -8.03 -27.92
N SER A 235 -37.47 -8.89 -27.03
CA SER A 235 -38.51 -9.91 -27.27
C SER A 235 -39.64 -9.78 -26.24
N GLU A 236 -40.48 -8.75 -26.37
CA GLU A 236 -41.72 -8.50 -25.58
C GLU A 236 -41.91 -9.36 -24.30
N ASN A 237 -41.38 -8.92 -23.15
CA ASN A 237 -42.10 -9.01 -21.86
C ASN A 237 -41.34 -8.34 -20.70
N TRP A 238 -42.09 -7.59 -19.89
CA TRP A 238 -41.65 -6.77 -18.76
C TRP A 238 -42.15 -7.37 -17.44
N ASP A 239 -41.35 -8.13 -16.68
CA ASP A 239 -41.79 -8.49 -15.29
C ASP A 239 -40.72 -9.07 -14.32
N TYR A 240 -39.42 -8.74 -14.42
CA TYR A 240 -38.39 -9.42 -13.59
C TYR A 240 -37.58 -8.56 -12.58
N TRP A 241 -38.02 -7.35 -12.23
CA TRP A 241 -37.15 -6.42 -11.47
C TRP A 241 -37.39 -6.30 -9.94
N LEU A 242 -38.23 -7.13 -9.29
CA LEU A 242 -38.66 -6.84 -7.91
C LEU A 242 -38.16 -7.79 -6.80
N PHE A 243 -37.36 -8.83 -7.09
CA PHE A 243 -37.01 -9.84 -6.06
C PHE A 243 -35.52 -9.93 -5.67
N SER A 244 -34.60 -9.23 -6.35
CA SER A 244 -33.14 -9.38 -6.15
C SER A 244 -32.56 -8.48 -5.02
N SER A 245 -33.21 -7.36 -4.70
CA SER A 245 -32.66 -6.32 -3.82
C SER A 245 -32.64 -6.65 -2.31
N ALA A 246 -33.43 -7.62 -1.85
CA ALA A 246 -33.58 -7.90 -0.41
C ALA A 246 -32.50 -8.83 0.19
N LYS A 247 -31.82 -9.65 -0.63
CA LYS A 247 -30.85 -10.66 -0.15
C LYS A 247 -29.42 -10.13 -0.02
N SER A 248 -29.07 -9.11 -0.79
CA SER A 248 -27.74 -8.47 -0.83
C SER A 248 -27.43 -7.67 0.46
N VAL A 249 -28.42 -6.92 0.97
CA VAL A 249 -28.24 -6.00 2.10
C VAL A 249 -27.93 -6.74 3.41
N TRP A 250 -28.51 -7.93 3.62
CA TRP A 250 -28.31 -8.70 4.86
C TRP A 250 -26.90 -9.33 4.95
N SER A 251 -26.31 -9.72 3.80
CA SER A 251 -24.96 -10.30 3.75
C SER A 251 -23.86 -9.27 4.02
N ALA A 252 -24.04 -8.04 3.54
CA ALA A 252 -23.10 -6.93 3.77
C ALA A 252 -23.02 -6.53 5.26
N ILE A 253 -24.15 -6.50 5.96
CA ILE A 253 -24.21 -6.12 7.38
C ILE A 253 -23.46 -7.14 8.26
N CYS A 254 -23.58 -8.44 7.98
CA CYS A 254 -22.88 -9.49 8.75
C CYS A 254 -21.35 -9.46 8.58
N LYS A 255 -20.84 -9.04 7.42
CA LYS A 255 -19.39 -8.93 7.17
C LYS A 255 -18.76 -7.71 7.85
N VAL A 256 -19.49 -6.60 7.96
CA VAL A 256 -19.01 -5.40 8.66
C VAL A 256 -18.89 -5.66 10.17
N VAL A 257 -19.86 -6.34 10.77
CA VAL A 257 -19.87 -6.61 12.23
C VAL A 257 -18.73 -7.55 12.64
N THR A 258 -18.35 -8.52 11.81
CA THR A 258 -17.27 -9.48 12.12
C THR A 258 -15.87 -8.85 12.02
N TYR A 259 -15.67 -7.88 11.13
CA TYR A 259 -14.41 -7.15 10.98
C TYR A 259 -14.09 -6.25 12.20
N PHE A 260 -15.09 -5.53 12.72
CA PHE A 260 -14.89 -4.65 13.88
C PHE A 260 -14.60 -5.40 15.18
N VAL A 261 -15.09 -6.64 15.33
CA VAL A 261 -14.80 -7.49 16.49
C VAL A 261 -13.35 -8.01 16.47
N GLY A 262 -12.78 -8.24 15.28
CA GLY A 262 -11.39 -8.69 15.11
C GLY A 262 -10.34 -7.62 15.45
N LEU A 263 -10.59 -6.37 15.07
CA LEU A 263 -9.65 -5.26 15.27
C LEU A 263 -9.44 -4.92 16.76
N GLY A 264 -10.51 -5.02 17.56
CA GLY A 264 -10.46 -4.77 19.01
C GLY A 264 -9.55 -5.75 19.77
N GLY A 265 -9.45 -6.99 19.29
CA GLY A 265 -8.61 -8.03 19.91
C GLY A 265 -7.10 -7.77 19.78
N VAL A 266 -6.68 -7.18 18.66
CA VAL A 266 -5.25 -6.92 18.37
C VAL A 266 -4.75 -5.68 19.13
N VAL A 267 -5.55 -4.61 19.16
CA VAL A 267 -5.21 -3.36 19.87
C VAL A 267 -5.10 -3.61 21.38
N THR A 268 -5.99 -4.42 21.95
CA THR A 268 -5.97 -4.74 23.38
C THR A 268 -4.72 -5.55 23.78
N LYS A 269 -4.26 -6.47 22.92
CA LYS A 269 -3.03 -7.25 23.17
C LYS A 269 -1.76 -6.40 23.10
N LEU A 270 -1.68 -5.47 22.15
CA LEU A 270 -0.55 -4.55 22.04
C LEU A 270 -0.49 -3.57 23.23
N TYR A 271 -1.64 -3.08 23.69
CA TYR A 271 -1.73 -2.19 24.85
C TYR A 271 -1.26 -2.88 26.15
N VAL A 272 -1.69 -4.12 26.39
CA VAL A 272 -1.26 -4.91 27.56
C VAL A 272 0.23 -5.26 27.49
N TRP A 273 0.76 -5.56 26.29
CA TRP A 273 2.18 -5.84 26.11
C TRP A 273 3.07 -4.61 26.38
N TRP A 274 2.64 -3.41 25.94
CA TRP A 274 3.37 -2.17 26.18
C TRP A 274 3.48 -1.85 27.68
N TRP A 275 2.36 -1.90 28.41
CA TRP A 275 2.35 -1.64 29.85
C TRP A 275 3.17 -2.65 30.65
N LYS A 276 3.15 -3.94 30.28
CA LYS A 276 3.96 -4.97 30.94
C LYS A 276 5.46 -4.67 30.83
N ASN A 277 5.93 -4.23 29.66
CA ASN A 277 7.34 -3.91 29.45
C ASN A 277 7.74 -2.59 30.13
N PHE A 278 6.87 -1.57 30.10
CA PHE A 278 7.11 -0.28 30.76
C PHE A 278 7.29 -0.44 32.28
N PHE A 279 6.37 -1.14 32.96
CA PHE A 279 6.47 -1.32 34.41
C PHE A 279 7.63 -2.23 34.82
N TYR A 280 7.90 -3.29 34.05
CA TYR A 280 8.96 -4.24 34.40
C TYR A 280 10.36 -3.64 34.22
N TYR A 281 10.65 -3.12 33.02
CA TYR A 281 11.99 -2.62 32.70
C TYR A 281 12.21 -1.15 33.12
N GLY A 282 11.16 -0.32 33.06
CA GLY A 282 11.25 1.10 33.40
C GLY A 282 11.19 1.41 34.89
N ILE A 283 10.50 0.59 35.68
CA ILE A 283 10.24 0.89 37.11
C ILE A 283 10.77 -0.21 38.04
N TYR A 284 10.37 -1.46 37.82
CA TYR A 284 10.71 -2.55 38.74
C TYR A 284 12.22 -2.85 38.80
N VAL A 285 12.89 -2.95 37.64
CA VAL A 285 14.33 -3.25 37.58
C VAL A 285 15.18 -2.15 38.27
N PRO A 286 15.01 -0.84 37.98
CA PRO A 286 15.76 0.21 38.66
C PRO A 286 15.53 0.26 40.18
N ILE A 287 14.29 0.06 40.64
CA ILE A 287 13.95 0.06 42.06
C ILE A 287 14.57 -1.14 42.78
N LYS A 288 14.52 -2.33 42.17
CA LYS A 288 15.09 -3.56 42.75
C LYS A 288 16.60 -3.40 42.98
N TYR A 289 17.33 -2.86 42.01
CA TYR A 289 18.78 -2.71 42.13
C TYR A 289 19.18 -1.60 43.11
N THR A 290 18.48 -0.46 43.13
CA THR A 290 18.76 0.62 44.09
C THR A 290 18.42 0.23 45.52
N PHE A 291 17.28 -0.44 45.74
CA PHE A 291 16.88 -0.90 47.07
C PHE A 291 17.77 -2.03 47.58
N SER A 292 18.13 -3.00 46.74
CA SER A 292 19.03 -4.10 47.14
C SER A 292 20.44 -3.61 47.51
N ALA A 293 20.97 -2.61 46.80
CA ALA A 293 22.25 -1.97 47.14
C ALA A 293 22.16 -1.19 48.46
N GLY A 294 21.06 -0.46 48.69
CA GLY A 294 20.82 0.29 49.93
C GLY A 294 20.72 -0.61 51.15
N VAL A 295 19.95 -1.70 51.08
CA VAL A 295 19.82 -2.68 52.18
C VAL A 295 21.16 -3.37 52.47
N GLY A 296 21.94 -3.67 51.43
CA GLY A 296 23.28 -4.25 51.59
C GLY A 296 24.23 -3.34 52.39
N LEU A 297 24.21 -2.03 52.11
CA LEU A 297 25.01 -1.04 52.82
C LEU A 297 24.59 -0.92 54.29
N VAL A 298 23.29 -0.84 54.56
CA VAL A 298 22.75 -0.72 55.92
C VAL A 298 23.06 -1.96 56.75
N LYS A 299 22.92 -3.16 56.16
CA LYS A 299 23.28 -4.42 56.82
C LYS A 299 24.76 -4.46 57.16
N TRP A 300 25.62 -4.05 56.23
CA TRP A 300 27.06 -3.99 56.49
C TRP A 300 27.39 -3.05 57.65
N ILE A 301 26.83 -1.84 57.67
CA ILE A 301 27.04 -0.88 58.77
C ILE A 301 26.61 -1.49 60.11
N ALA A 302 25.43 -2.09 60.17
CA ALA A 302 24.90 -2.70 61.39
C ALA A 302 25.80 -3.86 61.88
N ASP A 303 26.23 -4.75 60.98
CA ASP A 303 27.11 -5.88 61.30
C ASP A 303 28.48 -5.37 61.81
N THR A 304 29.03 -4.30 61.22
CA THR A 304 30.25 -3.65 61.75
C THR A 304 30.05 -3.08 63.15
N CYS A 305 28.95 -2.37 63.41
CA CYS A 305 28.68 -1.82 64.74
C CYS A 305 28.57 -2.93 65.79
N VAL A 306 27.86 -4.02 65.49
CA VAL A 306 27.75 -5.18 66.40
C VAL A 306 29.11 -5.82 66.63
N SER A 307 29.93 -5.98 65.58
CA SER A 307 31.27 -6.56 65.71
C SER A 307 32.22 -5.68 66.55
N VAL A 308 32.09 -4.36 66.51
CA VAL A 308 32.87 -3.42 67.33
C VAL A 308 32.47 -3.52 68.80
N VAL A 309 31.17 -3.60 69.10
CA VAL A 309 30.69 -3.78 70.48
C VAL A 309 31.12 -5.14 71.04
N GLY A 310 31.01 -6.21 70.24
CA GLY A 310 31.50 -7.54 70.62
C GLY A 310 33.01 -7.57 70.86
N TRP A 311 33.78 -6.87 70.03
CA TRP A 311 35.23 -6.71 70.21
C TRP A 311 35.57 -5.92 71.48
N MET A 312 34.84 -4.84 71.79
CA MET A 312 35.02 -4.06 73.01
C MET A 312 34.78 -4.91 74.27
N GLY A 313 33.77 -5.79 74.25
CA GLY A 313 33.54 -6.75 75.34
C GLY A 313 34.71 -7.73 75.50
N TRP A 314 35.18 -8.32 74.40
CA TRP A 314 36.30 -9.28 74.42
C TRP A 314 37.64 -8.63 74.82
N PHE A 315 37.83 -7.35 74.52
CA PHE A 315 39.02 -6.58 74.89
C PHE A 315 39.14 -6.37 76.41
N VAL A 316 38.02 -6.33 77.14
CA VAL A 316 38.02 -6.22 78.61
C VAL A 316 38.52 -7.50 79.27
N ASP A 317 38.20 -8.67 78.70
CA ASP A 317 38.59 -9.98 79.25
C ASP A 317 40.03 -10.40 78.84
N SER A 318 40.44 -10.13 77.60
CA SER A 318 41.76 -10.51 77.07
C SER A 318 42.30 -9.48 76.06
N PRO A 319 43.05 -8.45 76.51
CA PRO A 319 43.47 -7.34 75.65
C PRO A 319 44.41 -7.74 74.49
N ILE A 320 45.28 -8.73 74.72
CA ILE A 320 46.32 -9.15 73.76
C ILE A 320 45.71 -9.94 72.60
N ASP A 321 44.82 -10.89 72.89
CA ASP A 321 44.18 -11.69 71.84
C ASP A 321 43.21 -10.84 71.02
N ALA A 322 42.46 -9.94 71.66
CA ALA A 322 41.55 -9.01 70.98
C ALA A 322 42.30 -8.04 70.06
N THR A 323 43.48 -7.54 70.45
CA THR A 323 44.30 -6.67 69.57
C THR A 323 44.87 -7.41 68.38
N SER A 324 45.30 -8.67 68.56
CA SER A 324 45.74 -9.51 67.43
C SER A 324 44.62 -9.77 66.42
N TYR A 325 43.40 -10.03 66.89
CA TYR A 325 42.22 -10.22 66.04
C TYR A 325 41.84 -8.95 65.28
N LEU A 326 41.92 -7.77 65.93
CA LEU A 326 41.66 -6.48 65.28
C LEU A 326 42.61 -6.24 64.11
N ILE A 327 43.91 -6.51 64.29
CA ILE A 327 44.91 -6.33 63.24
C ILE A 327 44.61 -7.24 62.03
N VAL A 328 44.24 -8.50 62.27
CA VAL A 328 43.85 -9.45 61.21
C VAL A 328 42.53 -9.04 60.54
N TYR A 329 41.55 -8.55 61.30
CA TYR A 329 40.28 -8.05 60.75
C TYR A 329 40.48 -6.81 59.88
N VAL A 330 41.22 -5.81 60.38
CA VAL A 330 41.51 -4.56 59.66
C VAL A 330 42.32 -4.83 58.40
N SER A 331 43.35 -5.68 58.47
CA SER A 331 44.13 -6.07 57.28
C SER A 331 43.27 -6.77 56.22
N LYS A 332 42.31 -7.61 56.62
CA LYS A 332 41.35 -8.23 55.68
C LYS A 332 40.41 -7.20 55.05
N GLN A 333 39.96 -6.19 55.80
CA GLN A 333 39.14 -5.10 55.23
C GLN A 333 39.94 -4.21 54.28
N VAL A 334 41.19 -3.89 54.62
CA VAL A 334 42.10 -3.14 53.72
C VAL A 334 42.34 -3.94 52.44
N TYR A 335 42.57 -5.26 52.53
CA TYR A 335 42.68 -6.13 51.36
C TYR A 335 41.43 -6.07 50.48
N ASN A 336 40.23 -6.21 51.07
CA ASN A 336 38.98 -6.13 50.32
C ASN A 336 38.76 -4.76 49.68
N MET A 337 39.15 -3.68 50.36
CA MET A 337 39.05 -2.31 49.84
C MET A 337 40.01 -2.08 48.68
N ILE A 338 41.26 -2.55 48.77
CA ILE A 338 42.24 -2.51 47.68
C ILE A 338 41.75 -3.36 46.51
N TRP A 339 41.28 -4.58 46.77
CA TRP A 339 40.72 -5.47 45.76
C TRP A 339 39.55 -4.81 45.03
N PHE A 340 38.60 -4.21 45.76
CA PHE A 340 37.48 -3.47 45.17
C PHE A 340 37.97 -2.26 44.37
N SER A 341 38.90 -1.49 44.91
CA SER A 341 39.43 -0.26 44.28
C SER A 341 40.22 -0.55 43.00
N VAL A 342 40.82 -1.73 42.88
CA VAL A 342 41.57 -2.13 41.69
C VAL A 342 40.66 -2.85 40.68
N THR A 343 39.85 -3.81 41.11
CA THR A 343 39.09 -4.67 40.18
C THR A 343 37.86 -3.98 39.60
N LYS A 344 37.11 -3.19 40.40
CA LYS A 344 35.85 -2.59 39.94
C LYS A 344 36.01 -1.51 38.87
N PRO A 345 37.03 -0.63 38.91
CA PRO A 345 37.28 0.28 37.80
C PRO A 345 37.65 -0.43 36.50
N PHE A 346 38.38 -1.55 36.57
CA PHE A 346 38.71 -2.36 35.40
C PHE A 346 37.48 -3.08 34.83
N GLU A 347 36.65 -3.70 35.66
CA GLU A 347 35.37 -4.29 35.24
C GLU A 347 34.45 -3.24 34.60
N PHE A 348 34.36 -2.05 35.18
CA PHE A 348 33.59 -0.94 34.63
C PHE A 348 34.15 -0.46 33.30
N SER A 349 35.47 -0.30 33.18
CA SER A 349 36.12 0.12 31.93
C SER A 349 35.91 -0.90 30.82
N PHE A 350 36.01 -2.20 31.13
CA PHE A 350 35.72 -3.27 30.18
C PHE A 350 34.25 -3.29 29.77
N TRP A 351 33.32 -3.06 30.72
CA TRP A 351 31.89 -2.94 30.42
C TRP A 351 31.57 -1.74 29.52
N VAL A 352 32.21 -0.58 29.75
CA VAL A 352 32.06 0.61 28.89
C VAL A 352 32.60 0.35 27.49
N ALA A 353 33.79 -0.25 27.35
CA ALA A 353 34.36 -0.59 26.06
C ALA A 353 33.49 -1.58 25.28
N LYS A 354 32.97 -2.62 25.96
CA LYS A 354 32.05 -3.59 25.36
C LYS A 354 30.73 -2.95 24.92
N SER A 355 30.13 -2.09 25.75
CA SER A 355 28.91 -1.34 25.39
C SER A 355 29.13 -0.41 24.19
N PHE A 356 30.29 0.24 24.10
CA PHE A 356 30.62 1.10 22.97
C PHE A 356 30.77 0.30 21.66
N TYR A 357 31.50 -0.83 21.71
CA TYR A 357 31.61 -1.75 20.57
C TYR A 357 30.26 -2.27 20.10
N ASP A 358 29.42 -2.75 21.04
CA ASP A 358 28.08 -3.26 20.71
C ASP A 358 27.18 -2.16 20.13
N SER A 359 27.31 -0.92 20.59
CA SER A 359 26.58 0.24 20.05
C SER A 359 27.00 0.57 18.61
N VAL A 360 28.31 0.63 18.35
CA VAL A 360 28.85 0.88 17.00
C VAL A 360 28.46 -0.23 16.05
N TYR A 361 28.63 -1.50 16.45
CA TYR A 361 28.21 -2.65 15.66
C TYR A 361 26.72 -2.62 15.33
N LYS A 362 25.85 -2.36 16.33
CA LYS A 362 24.40 -2.25 16.10
C LYS A 362 24.03 -1.07 15.20
N THR A 363 24.75 0.04 15.29
CA THR A 363 24.51 1.21 14.43
C THR A 363 24.88 0.91 12.98
N ILE A 364 26.05 0.31 12.74
CA ILE A 364 26.48 -0.12 11.41
C ILE A 364 25.52 -1.16 10.84
N TYR A 365 25.15 -2.17 11.66
CA TYR A 365 24.19 -3.20 11.29
C TYR A 365 22.81 -2.58 10.96
N PHE A 366 22.35 -1.58 11.72
CA PHE A 366 21.12 -0.85 11.43
C PHE A 366 21.15 -0.10 10.09
N PHE A 367 22.27 0.53 9.72
CA PHE A 367 22.37 1.19 8.41
C PHE A 367 22.48 0.20 7.26
N VAL A 368 23.24 -0.89 7.42
CA VAL A 368 23.35 -1.94 6.40
C VAL A 368 22.00 -2.65 6.24
N GLU A 369 21.36 -3.08 7.32
CA GLU A 369 20.03 -3.69 7.23
C GLU A 369 18.94 -2.69 6.88
N GLY A 370 19.08 -1.41 7.23
CA GLY A 370 18.15 -0.36 6.81
C GLY A 370 18.21 -0.14 5.29
N THR A 371 19.41 -0.19 4.70
CA THR A 371 19.58 -0.11 3.24
C THR A 371 19.14 -1.38 2.53
N ASN A 372 19.44 -2.57 3.07
CA ASN A 372 18.91 -3.84 2.56
C ASN A 372 17.39 -3.91 2.70
N PHE A 373 16.82 -3.44 3.81
CA PHE A 373 15.38 -3.36 4.03
C PHE A 373 14.75 -2.36 3.07
N LEU A 374 15.34 -1.19 2.84
CA LEU A 374 14.86 -0.23 1.85
C LEU A 374 14.95 -0.80 0.44
N PHE A 375 16.04 -1.49 0.10
CA PHE A 375 16.21 -2.14 -1.18
C PHE A 375 15.22 -3.29 -1.37
N HIS A 376 15.07 -4.18 -0.39
CA HIS A 376 14.08 -5.26 -0.41
C HIS A 376 12.65 -4.71 -0.37
N SER A 377 12.36 -3.66 0.37
CA SER A 377 11.04 -3.02 0.38
C SER A 377 10.76 -2.33 -0.95
N MET A 378 11.78 -1.75 -1.59
CA MET A 378 11.68 -1.17 -2.93
C MET A 378 11.49 -2.26 -3.99
N VAL A 379 12.23 -3.36 -3.92
CA VAL A 379 12.07 -4.50 -4.83
C VAL A 379 10.73 -5.19 -4.61
N ASN A 380 10.31 -5.36 -3.36
CA ASN A 380 9.00 -5.93 -3.02
C ASN A 380 7.86 -4.98 -3.37
N SER A 381 8.04 -3.66 -3.29
CA SER A 381 7.05 -2.69 -3.77
C SER A 381 7.02 -2.59 -5.30
N MET A 382 8.12 -2.93 -5.98
CA MET A 382 8.18 -3.14 -7.44
C MET A 382 7.61 -4.50 -7.87
N SER A 383 7.43 -5.43 -6.93
CA SER A 383 6.81 -6.73 -7.16
C SER A 383 5.63 -6.94 -6.21
N SER A 384 4.57 -6.15 -6.37
CA SER A 384 3.25 -6.36 -5.74
C SER A 384 2.64 -7.74 -5.98
N PHE A 385 3.23 -8.56 -6.86
CA PHE A 385 2.53 -9.70 -7.47
C PHE A 385 3.17 -11.07 -7.36
N THR A 386 4.24 -11.24 -6.59
CA THR A 386 4.79 -12.58 -6.39
C THR A 386 4.25 -13.29 -5.15
N ASP A 387 3.81 -12.60 -4.08
CA ASP A 387 3.38 -13.27 -2.82
C ASP A 387 2.27 -12.58 -2.01
N ASP A 388 1.42 -11.73 -2.61
CA ASP A 388 0.42 -11.00 -1.82
C ASP A 388 -0.90 -11.76 -1.66
N SER A 389 -1.29 -12.02 -0.40
CA SER A 389 -2.57 -12.63 -0.02
C SER A 389 -3.78 -11.92 -0.64
N PHE A 390 -3.66 -10.62 -0.92
CA PHE A 390 -4.65 -9.81 -1.64
C PHE A 390 -4.83 -10.27 -3.10
N LYS A 391 -3.74 -10.55 -3.83
CA LYS A 391 -3.82 -11.04 -5.21
C LYS A 391 -4.54 -12.38 -5.27
N GLN A 392 -4.20 -13.30 -4.37
CA GLN A 392 -4.88 -14.60 -4.28
C GLN A 392 -6.37 -14.41 -3.96
N ALA A 393 -6.72 -13.46 -3.08
CA ALA A 393 -8.10 -13.13 -2.80
C ALA A 393 -8.84 -12.56 -4.04
N VAL A 394 -8.20 -11.64 -4.78
CA VAL A 394 -8.77 -11.07 -6.01
C VAL A 394 -8.97 -12.15 -7.07
N VAL A 395 -7.95 -12.97 -7.34
CA VAL A 395 -8.03 -14.08 -8.31
C VAL A 395 -9.11 -15.09 -7.90
N ASN A 396 -9.18 -15.46 -6.61
CA ASN A 396 -10.21 -16.36 -6.12
C ASN A 396 -11.62 -15.78 -6.32
N GLU A 397 -11.82 -14.50 -6.00
CA GLU A 397 -13.12 -13.85 -6.16
C GLU A 397 -13.50 -13.73 -7.64
N VAL A 398 -12.54 -13.42 -8.52
CA VAL A 398 -12.76 -13.41 -9.98
C VAL A 398 -13.15 -14.81 -10.48
N ASN A 399 -12.48 -15.87 -10.02
CA ASN A 399 -12.84 -17.25 -10.39
C ASN A 399 -14.25 -17.62 -9.91
N VAL A 400 -14.61 -17.26 -8.66
CA VAL A 400 -15.96 -17.50 -8.13
C VAL A 400 -17.01 -16.77 -8.97
N ASN A 401 -16.77 -15.52 -9.32
CA ASN A 401 -17.66 -14.70 -10.13
C ASN A 401 -17.77 -15.19 -11.57
N THR A 402 -16.67 -15.68 -12.14
CA THR A 402 -16.64 -16.35 -13.45
C THR A 402 -17.52 -17.60 -13.44
N HIS A 403 -17.37 -18.47 -12.43
CA HIS A 403 -18.24 -19.64 -12.29
C HIS A 403 -19.71 -19.29 -12.15
N LYS A 404 -20.04 -18.25 -11.38
CA LYS A 404 -21.43 -17.75 -11.27
C LYS A 404 -21.96 -17.24 -12.60
N PHE A 405 -21.19 -16.42 -13.31
CA PHE A 405 -21.55 -15.88 -14.63
C PHE A 405 -21.90 -17.01 -15.60
N LEU A 406 -20.98 -17.97 -15.75
CA LEU A 406 -21.16 -19.13 -16.62
C LEU A 406 -22.35 -19.99 -16.21
N PHE A 407 -22.58 -20.19 -14.92
CA PHE A 407 -23.72 -20.95 -14.42
C PHE A 407 -25.05 -20.30 -14.80
N ILE A 408 -25.21 -18.99 -14.57
CA ILE A 408 -26.44 -18.24 -14.89
C ILE A 408 -26.70 -18.25 -16.40
N ILE A 409 -25.67 -17.99 -17.20
CA ILE A 409 -25.80 -17.99 -18.68
C ILE A 409 -26.13 -19.40 -19.20
N ASN A 410 -25.52 -20.45 -18.64
CA ASN A 410 -25.84 -21.82 -19.02
C ASN A 410 -27.27 -22.22 -18.63
N GLU A 411 -27.75 -21.84 -17.44
CA GLU A 411 -29.16 -22.05 -17.06
C GLU A 411 -30.12 -21.32 -18.02
N TYR A 412 -29.79 -20.08 -18.40
CA TYR A 412 -30.57 -19.31 -19.36
C TYR A 412 -30.72 -20.03 -20.70
N TYR A 413 -29.62 -20.54 -21.29
CA TYR A 413 -29.70 -21.28 -22.55
C TYR A 413 -30.41 -22.63 -22.42
N ASN A 414 -30.16 -23.38 -21.34
CA ASN A 414 -30.83 -24.66 -21.11
C ASN A 414 -32.35 -24.52 -20.93
N SER A 415 -32.83 -23.36 -20.48
CA SER A 415 -34.28 -23.10 -20.39
C SER A 415 -34.97 -22.88 -21.74
N ARG A 416 -34.20 -22.68 -22.83
CA ARG A 416 -34.68 -22.31 -24.17
C ARG A 416 -34.38 -23.34 -25.27
N GLY A 417 -33.55 -24.34 -25.00
CA GLY A 417 -33.30 -25.50 -25.86
C GLY A 417 -34.12 -26.70 -25.41
#